data_AF-A0A7C5TDJ0-F1
#
_entry.id   AF-A0A7C5TDJ0-F1
#
_cell.length_a   1.000
_cell.length_b   1.000
_cell.length_c   1.000
_cell.angle_alpha   90.00
_cell.angle_beta   90.00
_cell.angle_gamma   90.00
#
_symmetry.space_group_name_H-M   'P 1'
#
loop_
_entity.id
_entity.type
_entity.pdbx_description
1 polymer ?
#
loop_
_entity_poly.entity_id
_entity_poly.type
_entity_poly.pdbx_seq_one_letter_code
_entity_poly.pdbx_strand_id
1 'polypeptide(L)'
;MNKVKYLEPDVYAFSQEHSLEVQLPFIQYIFGNNVKIVPIALWRQTKDVARDLGNAIADVIASHEPGSIVYVASSDWNHYEPHEITTEKDMRAIDPVLKLDEDSFLDVIERYDVSACGYGAIATAIVAAKKLGVKNVVLLRHATSGDTSGYTLETVGYASIAFYL
;
A
#
# COMPACT_ATOMS: atom_id res chain seq x y z
N MET A 1 10.82 -11.87 -21.35
CA MET A 1 10.72 -12.59 -20.07
C MET A 1 10.14 -11.64 -19.05
N ASN A 2 9.10 -12.03 -18.31
CA ASN A 2 8.56 -11.22 -17.22
C ASN A 2 9.63 -11.07 -16.14
N LYS A 3 9.94 -9.83 -15.75
CA LYS A 3 10.91 -9.53 -14.68
C LYS A 3 10.40 -9.98 -13.30
N VAL A 4 9.10 -10.20 -13.16
CA VAL A 4 8.44 -10.68 -11.94
C VAL A 4 7.80 -12.03 -12.26
N LYS A 5 8.14 -13.06 -11.48
CA LYS A 5 7.71 -14.45 -11.71
C LYS A 5 6.20 -14.64 -11.66
N TYR A 6 5.51 -13.87 -10.80
CA TYR A 6 4.10 -14.05 -10.47
C TYR A 6 3.17 -13.00 -11.11
N LEU A 7 3.71 -12.16 -12.01
CA LEU A 7 2.93 -11.11 -12.66
C LEU A 7 2.62 -11.51 -14.10
N GLU A 8 1.35 -11.41 -14.48
CA GLU A 8 0.88 -11.67 -15.84
C GLU A 8 -0.16 -10.62 -16.27
N PRO A 9 -0.24 -10.29 -17.58
CA PRO A 9 -1.32 -9.45 -18.09
C PRO A 9 -2.66 -10.19 -18.00
N ASP A 10 -3.65 -9.54 -17.39
CA ASP A 10 -5.03 -10.03 -17.36
C ASP A 10 -5.99 -8.86 -17.59
N VAL A 11 -6.78 -8.96 -18.67
CA VAL A 11 -7.75 -7.93 -19.07
C VAL A 11 -9.00 -7.92 -18.19
N TYR A 12 -9.23 -8.98 -17.41
CA TYR A 12 -10.37 -9.12 -16.50
C TYR A 12 -10.03 -8.88 -15.04
N ALA A 13 -8.75 -8.66 -14.70
CA ALA A 13 -8.27 -8.51 -13.32
C ALA A 13 -9.03 -7.45 -12.50
N PHE A 14 -9.57 -6.42 -13.17
CA PHE A 14 -10.30 -5.31 -12.52
C PHE A 14 -11.81 -5.34 -12.79
N SER A 15 -12.35 -6.41 -13.38
CA SER A 15 -13.77 -6.50 -13.73
C SER A 15 -14.72 -6.61 -12.53
N GLN A 16 -14.20 -6.98 -11.36
CA GLN A 16 -14.90 -7.11 -10.08
C GLN A 16 -14.03 -6.57 -8.91
N GLU A 17 -13.06 -5.71 -9.21
CA GLU A 17 -12.09 -5.18 -8.25
C GLU A 17 -12.24 -3.65 -8.21
N HIS A 18 -12.31 -3.08 -7.01
CA HIS A 18 -12.64 -1.66 -6.82
C HIS A 18 -11.52 -0.84 -6.16
N SER A 19 -10.44 -1.48 -5.68
CA SER A 19 -9.32 -0.80 -5.01
C SER A 19 -8.67 0.26 -5.90
N LEU A 20 -8.61 0.02 -7.22
CA LEU A 20 -8.13 1.01 -8.18
C LEU A 20 -9.16 2.13 -8.41
N GLU A 21 -10.44 1.76 -8.55
CA GLU A 21 -11.52 2.68 -8.92
C GLU A 21 -11.62 3.84 -7.94
N VAL A 22 -11.44 3.57 -6.64
CA VAL A 22 -11.49 4.61 -5.59
C VAL A 22 -10.31 5.58 -5.64
N GLN A 23 -9.20 5.23 -6.29
CA GLN A 23 -8.02 6.11 -6.43
C GLN A 23 -8.12 7.03 -7.66
N LEU A 24 -8.83 6.60 -8.72
CA LEU A 24 -8.92 7.32 -9.98
C LEU A 24 -9.43 8.77 -9.84
N PRO A 25 -10.49 9.06 -9.05
CA PRO A 25 -10.96 10.43 -8.88
C PRO A 25 -9.90 11.35 -8.28
N PHE A 26 -9.11 10.88 -7.30
CA PHE A 26 -8.04 11.67 -6.68
C PHE A 26 -6.91 11.95 -7.68
N ILE A 27 -6.50 10.93 -8.45
CA ILE A 27 -5.45 11.08 -9.47
C ILE A 27 -5.89 12.08 -10.54
N GLN A 28 -7.11 11.95 -11.06
CA GLN A 28 -7.66 12.85 -12.07
C GLN A 28 -7.84 14.27 -11.54
N TYR A 29 -8.25 14.43 -10.29
CA TYR A 29 -8.41 15.74 -9.66
C TYR A 29 -7.08 16.47 -9.51
N ILE A 30 -6.03 15.78 -9.04
CA ILE A 30 -4.72 16.39 -8.75
C ILE A 30 -3.92 16.64 -10.03
N PHE A 31 -3.96 15.71 -10.99
CA PHE A 31 -3.04 15.71 -12.14
C PHE A 31 -3.75 15.86 -13.50
N GLY A 32 -5.08 15.90 -13.52
CA GLY A 32 -5.89 15.95 -14.74
C GLY A 32 -5.99 14.61 -15.47
N ASN A 33 -6.59 14.64 -16.67
CA ASN A 33 -6.92 13.43 -17.44
C ASN A 33 -5.77 12.87 -18.29
N ASN A 34 -4.58 13.49 -18.24
CA ASN A 34 -3.44 13.10 -19.07
C ASN A 34 -2.47 12.15 -18.36
N VAL A 35 -2.76 11.74 -17.12
CA VAL A 35 -1.95 10.77 -16.38
C VAL A 35 -2.11 9.38 -16.97
N LYS A 36 -0.98 8.71 -17.18
CA LYS A 36 -0.94 7.29 -17.53
C LYS A 36 -0.81 6.49 -16.24
N ILE A 37 -1.61 5.44 -16.12
CA ILE A 37 -1.56 4.52 -14.99
C ILE A 37 -1.20 3.12 -15.47
N VAL A 38 -0.53 2.35 -14.60
CA VAL A 38 -0.30 0.91 -14.79
C VAL A 38 -0.91 0.22 -13.58
N PRO A 39 -2.15 -0.28 -13.68
CA PRO A 39 -2.81 -0.90 -12.55
C PRO A 39 -2.27 -2.32 -12.32
N ILE A 40 -2.08 -2.69 -11.05
CA ILE A 40 -1.58 -4.01 -10.63
C ILE A 40 -2.51 -4.54 -9.55
N ALA A 41 -3.25 -5.60 -9.84
CA ALA A 41 -4.07 -6.30 -8.87
C ALA A 41 -3.22 -7.35 -8.16
N LEU A 42 -3.26 -7.37 -6.82
CA LEU A 42 -2.40 -8.22 -6.00
C LEU A 42 -3.22 -9.22 -5.19
N TRP A 43 -3.51 -10.38 -5.76
CA TRP A 43 -4.19 -11.46 -5.02
C TRP A 43 -3.27 -12.13 -4.00
N ARG A 44 -2.06 -12.51 -4.44
CA ARG A 44 -1.07 -13.17 -3.58
C ARG A 44 -0.17 -12.13 -2.93
N GLN A 45 -0.34 -11.93 -1.62
CA GLN A 45 0.31 -10.86 -0.86
C GLN A 45 1.50 -11.37 -0.02
N THR A 46 2.22 -12.39 -0.50
CA THR A 46 3.32 -13.02 0.25
C THR A 46 4.63 -12.23 0.16
N LYS A 47 5.53 -12.45 1.13
CA LYS A 47 6.85 -11.79 1.21
C LYS A 47 7.70 -11.92 -0.05
N ASP A 48 7.70 -13.08 -0.69
CA ASP A 48 8.42 -13.33 -1.95
C ASP A 48 7.84 -12.49 -3.10
N VAL A 49 6.50 -12.41 -3.20
CA VAL A 49 5.84 -11.56 -4.21
C VAL A 49 6.17 -10.09 -3.98
N ALA A 50 6.07 -9.61 -2.74
CA ALA A 50 6.37 -8.22 -2.40
C ALA A 50 7.83 -7.84 -2.73
N ARG A 51 8.78 -8.75 -2.45
CA ARG A 51 10.20 -8.53 -2.76
C ARG A 51 10.47 -8.53 -4.26
N ASP A 52 9.93 -9.51 -5.00
CA ASP A 52 10.12 -9.59 -6.45
C ASP A 52 9.50 -8.35 -7.15
N LEU A 53 8.26 -8.01 -6.79
CA LEU A 53 7.55 -6.88 -7.37
C LEU A 53 8.19 -5.54 -6.99
N GLY A 54 8.54 -5.35 -5.71
CA GLY A 54 9.14 -4.10 -5.22
C GLY A 54 10.49 -3.84 -5.88
N ASN A 55 11.31 -4.88 -6.06
CA ASN A 55 12.58 -4.77 -6.77
C ASN A 55 12.38 -4.38 -8.24
N ALA A 56 11.39 -4.97 -8.92
CA ALA A 56 11.10 -4.67 -10.32
C ALA A 56 10.54 -3.25 -10.51
N ILE A 57 9.66 -2.80 -9.61
CA ILE A 57 9.11 -1.45 -9.61
C ILE A 57 10.22 -0.42 -9.37
N ALA A 58 11.11 -0.67 -8.40
CA ALA A 58 12.26 0.20 -8.17
C ALA A 58 13.18 0.32 -9.40
N ASP A 59 13.44 -0.79 -10.12
CA ASP A 59 14.24 -0.74 -11.36
C ASP A 59 13.56 0.09 -12.45
N VAL A 60 12.24 -0.01 -12.58
CA VAL A 60 11.46 0.79 -13.53
C VAL A 60 11.51 2.27 -13.13
N ILE A 61 11.29 2.61 -11.86
CA ILE A 61 11.35 4.00 -11.39
C ILE A 61 12.75 4.58 -11.62
N ALA A 62 13.81 3.85 -11.27
CA ALA A 62 15.19 4.29 -11.42
C ALA A 62 15.65 4.45 -12.87
N SER A 63 14.99 3.79 -13.83
CA SER A 63 15.31 3.91 -15.26
C SER A 63 14.60 5.07 -15.96
N HIS A 64 13.82 5.89 -15.24
CA HIS A 64 13.09 7.03 -15.76
C HIS A 64 13.51 8.31 -15.04
N GLU A 65 13.11 9.46 -15.61
CA GLU A 65 13.38 10.77 -15.00
C GLU A 65 12.88 10.82 -13.55
N PRO A 66 13.66 11.33 -12.60
CA PRO A 66 13.24 11.46 -11.21
C PRO A 66 11.89 12.19 -11.08
N GLY A 67 10.96 11.59 -10.33
CA GLY A 67 9.63 12.15 -10.10
C GLY A 67 8.63 11.93 -11.25
N SER A 68 9.02 11.28 -12.35
CA SER A 68 8.10 10.97 -13.46
C SER A 68 7.16 9.79 -13.18
N ILE A 69 7.49 8.95 -12.21
CA ILE A 69 6.71 7.76 -11.81
C ILE A 69 6.47 7.80 -10.30
N VAL A 70 5.22 7.58 -9.90
CA VAL A 70 4.80 7.42 -8.50
C VAL A 70 4.18 6.05 -8.34
N TYR A 71 4.63 5.31 -7.31
CA TYR A 71 3.97 4.07 -6.89
C TYR A 71 2.95 4.39 -5.80
N VAL A 72 1.73 3.87 -5.97
CA VAL A 72 0.64 4.01 -4.99
C VAL A 72 0.27 2.61 -4.50
N ALA A 73 0.51 2.35 -3.21
CA ALA A 73 0.00 1.16 -2.53
C ALA A 73 -1.38 1.50 -1.93
N SER A 74 -2.44 0.88 -2.45
CA SER A 74 -3.80 1.07 -1.95
C SER A 74 -4.13 0.01 -0.90
N SER A 75 -4.60 0.45 0.27
CA SER A 75 -5.02 -0.44 1.36
C SER A 75 -5.86 0.34 2.37
N ASP A 76 -6.93 -0.28 2.85
CA ASP A 76 -7.46 -0.03 4.18
C ASP A 76 -6.62 -0.80 5.21
N TRP A 77 -6.72 -0.42 6.49
CA TRP A 77 -6.04 -1.08 7.59
C TRP A 77 -6.97 -2.05 8.30
N ASN A 78 -6.91 -2.18 9.63
CA ASN A 78 -7.69 -3.18 10.34
C ASN A 78 -9.21 -2.94 10.20
N HIS A 79 -9.97 -4.03 10.04
CA HIS A 79 -11.40 -4.03 9.78
C HIS A 79 -12.21 -4.63 10.94
N TYR A 80 -13.36 -4.00 11.19
CA TYR A 80 -14.48 -4.51 11.97
C TYR A 80 -14.15 -4.90 13.41
N GLU A 81 -13.21 -4.18 14.02
CA GLU A 81 -12.94 -4.22 15.46
C GLU A 81 -13.23 -2.87 16.12
N PRO A 82 -13.37 -2.81 17.45
CA PRO A 82 -13.57 -1.54 18.15
C PRO A 82 -12.47 -0.53 17.85
N HIS A 83 -12.84 0.75 17.81
CA HIS A 83 -11.96 1.87 17.44
C HIS A 83 -10.58 1.84 18.10
N GLU A 84 -10.53 1.55 19.40
CA GLU A 84 -9.30 1.49 20.18
C GLU A 84 -8.39 0.33 19.76
N ILE A 85 -8.98 -0.84 19.48
CA ILE A 85 -8.27 -2.04 19.00
C ILE A 85 -7.75 -1.83 17.58
N THR A 86 -8.59 -1.30 16.70
CA THR A 86 -8.21 -0.93 15.32
C THR A 86 -7.03 0.03 15.34
N THR A 87 -7.12 1.11 16.13
CA THR A 87 -6.03 2.10 16.24
C THR A 87 -4.74 1.46 16.77
N GLU A 88 -4.83 0.60 17.80
CA GLU A 88 -3.66 -0.08 18.36
C GLU A 88 -2.98 -1.00 17.32
N LYS A 89 -3.76 -1.86 16.65
CA LYS A 89 -3.26 -2.78 15.63
C LYS A 89 -2.65 -2.05 14.44
N ASP A 90 -3.35 -1.03 13.95
CA ASP A 90 -2.88 -0.20 12.84
C ASP A 90 -1.54 0.44 13.18
N MET A 91 -1.43 1.10 14.35
CA MET A 91 -0.20 1.78 14.73
C MET A 91 0.97 0.80 14.93
N ARG A 92 0.72 -0.43 15.41
CA ARG A 92 1.73 -1.49 15.46
C ARG A 92 2.24 -1.85 14.08
N ALA A 93 1.37 -1.91 13.08
CA ALA A 93 1.73 -2.26 11.71
C ALA A 93 2.33 -1.06 10.93
N ILE A 94 1.89 0.16 11.20
CA ILE A 94 2.44 1.39 10.62
C ILE A 94 3.89 1.62 11.06
N ASP A 95 4.25 1.35 12.31
CA ASP A 95 5.59 1.62 12.84
C ASP A 95 6.73 0.94 12.02
N PRO A 96 6.65 -0.36 11.67
CA PRO A 96 7.56 -0.98 10.71
C PRO A 96 7.58 -0.34 9.31
N VAL A 97 6.45 0.16 8.80
CA VAL A 97 6.39 0.86 7.51
C VAL A 97 7.25 2.12 7.56
N LEU A 98 7.13 2.91 8.64
CA LEU A 98 7.92 4.14 8.85
C LEU A 98 9.43 3.86 8.97
N LYS A 99 9.80 2.64 9.35
CA LYS A 99 11.20 2.19 9.50
C LYS A 99 11.74 1.48 8.28
N LEU A 100 10.97 1.39 7.19
CA LEU A 100 11.33 0.64 5.99
C LEU A 100 11.68 -0.82 6.29
N ASP A 101 10.88 -1.47 7.15
CA ASP A 101 11.09 -2.86 7.56
C ASP A 101 9.91 -3.74 7.13
N GLU A 102 10.01 -4.30 5.91
CA GLU A 102 8.99 -5.19 5.36
C GLU A 102 8.89 -6.52 6.12
N ASP A 103 9.96 -6.95 6.80
CA ASP A 103 9.98 -8.21 7.52
C ASP A 103 9.21 -8.07 8.83
N SER A 104 9.49 -7.02 9.59
CA SER A 104 8.73 -6.68 10.80
C SER A 104 7.29 -6.31 10.48
N PHE A 105 7.04 -5.61 9.36
CA PHE A 105 5.68 -5.28 8.92
C PHE A 105 4.85 -6.56 8.72
N LEU A 106 5.35 -7.50 7.92
CA LEU A 106 4.64 -8.75 7.64
C LEU A 106 4.48 -9.64 8.88
N ASP A 107 5.49 -9.69 9.76
CA ASP A 107 5.38 -10.39 11.05
C ASP A 107 4.29 -9.78 11.94
N VAL A 108 4.16 -8.45 11.98
CA VAL A 108 3.09 -7.78 12.74
C VAL A 108 1.72 -8.09 12.15
N ILE A 109 1.57 -8.03 10.82
CA ILE A 109 0.30 -8.38 10.14
C ILE A 109 -0.15 -9.79 10.56
N GLU A 110 0.74 -10.78 10.48
CA GLU A 110 0.43 -12.17 10.83
C GLU A 110 0.22 -12.37 12.34
N ARG A 111 1.13 -11.84 13.17
CA ARG A 111 1.12 -12.07 14.62
C ARG A 111 -0.06 -11.43 15.34
N TYR A 112 -0.49 -10.26 14.89
CA TYR A 112 -1.57 -9.51 15.52
C TYR A 112 -2.89 -9.60 14.76
N ASP A 113 -2.95 -10.41 13.71
CA ASP A 113 -4.13 -10.57 12.85
C ASP A 113 -4.67 -9.21 12.41
N VAL A 114 -3.80 -8.40 11.83
CA VAL A 114 -4.15 -7.09 11.29
C VAL A 114 -4.76 -7.32 9.92
N SER A 115 -6.06 -7.08 9.80
CA SER A 115 -6.83 -7.43 8.59
C SER A 115 -6.67 -6.45 7.43
N ALA A 116 -5.56 -5.71 7.35
CA ALA A 116 -5.28 -4.77 6.26
C ALA A 116 -5.44 -5.45 4.89
N CYS A 117 -6.17 -4.85 3.95
CA CYS A 117 -6.55 -5.54 2.72
C CYS A 117 -5.43 -5.57 1.66
N GLY A 118 -4.49 -4.62 1.71
CA GLY A 118 -3.40 -4.41 0.74
C GLY A 118 -1.99 -4.52 1.34
N TYR A 119 -1.79 -5.33 2.39
CA TYR A 119 -0.48 -5.48 3.05
C TYR A 119 0.64 -5.90 2.09
N GLY A 120 0.37 -6.70 1.07
CA GLY A 120 1.33 -7.07 0.03
C GLY A 120 1.77 -5.87 -0.81
N ALA A 121 0.86 -4.95 -1.13
CA ALA A 121 1.18 -3.70 -1.82
C ALA A 121 1.99 -2.75 -0.92
N ILE A 122 1.67 -2.68 0.37
CA ILE A 122 2.44 -1.90 1.36
C ILE A 122 3.87 -2.47 1.48
N ALA A 123 4.02 -3.79 1.64
CA ALA A 123 5.34 -4.44 1.70
C ALA A 123 6.14 -4.21 0.40
N THR A 124 5.46 -4.21 -0.76
CA THR A 124 6.05 -3.87 -2.06
C THR A 124 6.59 -2.43 -2.07
N ALA A 125 5.83 -1.46 -1.54
CA ALA A 125 6.28 -0.07 -1.40
C ALA A 125 7.55 0.03 -0.54
N ILE A 126 7.59 -0.66 0.60
CA ILE A 126 8.76 -0.67 1.49
C ILE A 126 9.99 -1.19 0.75
N VAL A 127 9.89 -2.35 0.09
CA VAL A 127 11.01 -2.94 -0.66
C VAL A 127 11.49 -1.99 -1.77
N ALA A 128 10.56 -1.42 -2.54
CA ALA A 128 10.91 -0.49 -3.62
C ALA A 128 11.62 0.76 -3.06
N ALA A 129 11.10 1.33 -1.99
CA ALA A 129 11.66 2.50 -1.32
C ALA A 129 13.09 2.25 -0.80
N LYS A 130 13.33 1.11 -0.16
CA LYS A 130 14.69 0.71 0.28
C LYS A 130 15.68 0.66 -0.87
N LYS A 131 15.28 0.03 -1.99
CA LYS A 131 16.15 -0.10 -3.18
C LYS A 131 16.41 1.23 -3.86
N LEU A 132 15.44 2.15 -3.85
CA LEU A 132 15.58 3.51 -4.37
C LEU A 132 16.36 4.44 -3.42
N GLY A 133 16.73 3.99 -2.21
CA GLY A 133 17.48 4.79 -1.24
C GLY A 133 16.65 5.87 -0.54
N VAL A 134 15.32 5.68 -0.47
CA VAL A 134 14.41 6.55 0.29
C VAL A 134 14.84 6.60 1.75
N LYS A 135 14.85 7.80 2.34
CA LYS A 135 15.22 8.02 3.74
C LYS A 135 14.09 8.52 4.60
N ASN A 136 13.10 9.17 4.00
CA ASN A 136 12.00 9.77 4.73
C ASN A 136 10.72 9.00 4.46
N VAL A 137 10.12 8.48 5.53
CA VAL A 137 8.78 7.90 5.53
C VAL A 137 7.98 8.56 6.63
N VAL A 138 6.87 9.19 6.27
CA VAL A 138 6.06 9.98 7.21
C VAL A 138 4.62 9.52 7.19
N LEU A 139 4.05 9.30 8.38
CA LEU A 139 2.62 9.18 8.56
C LEU A 139 2.01 10.58 8.47
N LEU A 140 1.27 10.87 7.39
CA LEU A 140 0.59 12.15 7.21
C LEU A 140 -0.66 12.22 8.09
N ARG A 141 -1.43 11.13 8.14
CA ARG A 141 -2.61 10.99 8.97
C ARG A 141 -2.98 9.52 9.16
N HIS A 142 -3.44 9.19 10.36
CA HIS A 142 -4.24 7.99 10.64
C HIS A 142 -5.62 8.43 11.14
N ALA A 143 -6.65 7.67 10.77
CA ALA A 143 -8.01 7.83 11.24
C ALA A 143 -8.76 6.50 11.08
N THR A 144 -9.95 6.40 11.65
CA THR A 144 -10.87 5.29 11.50
C THR A 144 -12.22 5.79 10.99
N SER A 145 -13.06 4.87 10.50
CA SER A 145 -14.45 5.19 10.17
C SER A 145 -15.25 5.73 11.37
N GLY A 146 -14.85 5.39 12.59
CA GLY A 146 -15.43 5.92 13.83
C GLY A 146 -15.21 7.42 14.02
N ASP A 147 -14.08 7.97 13.55
CA ASP A 147 -13.78 9.41 13.66
C ASP A 147 -14.72 10.28 12.82
N THR A 148 -15.33 9.68 11.78
CA THR A 148 -16.27 10.38 10.89
C THR A 148 -17.73 10.08 11.27
N SER A 149 -18.05 8.82 11.56
CA SER A 149 -19.43 8.38 11.81
C SER A 149 -19.87 8.50 13.27
N GLY A 150 -18.92 8.52 14.23
CA GLY A 150 -19.19 8.40 15.67
C GLY A 150 -19.48 6.97 16.14
N TYR A 151 -19.57 5.98 15.23
CA TYR A 151 -19.77 4.58 15.59
C TYR A 151 -18.43 3.89 15.84
N THR A 152 -18.18 3.42 17.06
CA THR A 152 -16.85 2.96 17.50
C THR A 152 -16.77 1.47 17.84
N LEU A 153 -17.85 0.71 17.71
CA LEU A 153 -17.87 -0.72 18.04
C LEU A 153 -17.25 -1.59 16.95
N GLU A 154 -17.38 -1.18 15.68
CA GLU A 154 -16.75 -1.84 14.53
C GLU A 154 -16.29 -0.76 13.57
N THR A 155 -14.97 -0.62 13.39
CA THR A 155 -14.39 0.42 12.55
C THR A 155 -13.45 -0.16 11.50
N VAL A 156 -13.19 0.63 10.46
CA VAL A 156 -12.12 0.38 9.49
C VAL A 156 -11.06 1.45 9.68
N GLY A 157 -9.79 1.04 9.70
CA GLY A 157 -8.64 1.91 9.82
C GLY A 157 -8.17 2.47 8.47
N TYR A 158 -7.67 3.70 8.47
CA TYR A 158 -7.16 4.40 7.30
C TYR A 158 -5.87 5.14 7.64
N ALA A 159 -4.85 5.01 6.79
CA ALA A 159 -3.63 5.80 6.93
C ALA A 159 -3.14 6.33 5.58
N SER A 160 -2.65 7.57 5.59
CA SER A 160 -1.90 8.16 4.49
C SER A 160 -0.44 8.26 4.89
N ILE A 161 0.44 7.61 4.13
CA ILE A 161 1.88 7.52 4.40
C ILE A 161 2.62 7.94 3.13
N ALA A 162 3.61 8.84 3.27
CA ALA A 162 4.42 9.32 2.15
C ALA A 162 5.88 8.87 2.29
N PHE A 163 6.46 8.45 1.17
CA PHE A 163 7.85 8.01 1.03
C PHE A 163 8.56 8.99 0.09
N TYR A 164 9.67 9.59 0.53
CA TYR A 164 10.43 10.55 -0.29
C TYR A 164 11.92 10.59 0.06
N LEU A 165 12.74 10.98 -0.93
CA LEU A 165 14.20 11.09 -0.81
C LEU A 165 14.62 12.21 0.14
#